data_AF-A0A7X6SJ13-F1
#
_entry.id   AF-A0A7X6SJ13-F1
#
_cell.length_a   1.000
_cell.length_b   1.000
_cell.length_c   1.000
_cell.angle_alpha   90.00
_cell.angle_beta   90.00
_cell.angle_gamma   90.00
#
_symmetry.space_group_name_H-M   'P 1'
#
loop_
_entity.id
_entity.type
_entity.pdbx_description
1 polymer ?
#
loop_
_entity_poly.entity_id
_entity_poly.type
_entity_poly.pdbx_seq_one_letter_code
_entity_poly.pdbx_strand_id
1 'polypeptide(L)'
;ALLSGQIDAILQDLPVNAGLATENPGFTVVETYKTDEQYGFAVAKGSSLKDELNGALETVRSNGIYDAIYDKYFPTGGAKSGPGPEASDVDGTESITVCSDIPYPPMEMEGDGPRGLSYTGFDIDLMDALAAELGKNLEVRAVPWDGILGNLASGSCDVVASSVTITEEREAEVDFVGPYFDADQSLLVKG
;
A
#
# COMPACT_ATOMS: atom_id res chain seq x y z
N ALA A 1 -19.12 -8.41 14.86
CA ALA A 1 -18.90 -9.47 15.87
C ALA A 1 -18.06 -8.97 17.05
N LEU A 2 -16.88 -8.36 16.81
CA LEU A 2 -16.06 -7.72 17.87
C LEU A 2 -16.79 -6.52 18.53
N LEU A 3 -17.34 -5.59 17.73
CA LEU A 3 -18.15 -4.46 18.23
C LEU A 3 -19.36 -4.90 19.08
N SER A 4 -20.01 -5.98 18.65
CA SER A 4 -21.18 -6.57 19.30
C SER A 4 -20.84 -7.50 20.48
N GLY A 5 -19.55 -7.64 20.83
CA GLY A 5 -19.10 -8.45 21.98
C GLY A 5 -19.29 -9.96 21.80
N GLN A 6 -19.40 -10.46 20.57
CA GLN A 6 -19.54 -11.88 20.27
C GLN A 6 -18.19 -12.60 20.16
N ILE A 7 -17.10 -11.85 20.01
CA ILE A 7 -15.72 -12.32 19.93
C ILE A 7 -14.90 -11.36 20.79
N ASP A 8 -13.90 -11.88 21.50
CA ASP A 8 -13.07 -11.10 22.43
C ASP A 8 -11.81 -10.53 21.75
N ALA A 9 -11.35 -11.16 20.67
CA ALA A 9 -10.16 -10.75 19.93
C ALA A 9 -10.24 -11.15 18.45
N ILE A 10 -9.48 -10.47 17.59
CA ILE A 10 -9.26 -10.82 16.19
C ILE A 10 -7.76 -10.91 15.92
N LEU A 11 -7.30 -12.07 15.44
CA LEU A 11 -5.97 -12.24 14.86
C LEU A 11 -6.07 -12.09 13.35
N GLN A 12 -5.40 -11.09 12.78
CA GLN A 12 -5.31 -10.84 11.34
C GLN A 12 -4.12 -9.91 11.03
N ASP A 13 -3.96 -9.57 9.75
CA ASP A 13 -2.90 -8.68 9.25
C ASP A 13 -2.78 -7.41 10.11
N LEU A 14 -1.55 -7.09 10.51
CA LEU A 14 -1.18 -5.87 11.23
C LEU A 14 -1.74 -4.60 10.57
N PRO A 15 -1.58 -4.36 9.25
CA PRO A 15 -2.08 -3.14 8.64
C PRO A 15 -3.60 -2.98 8.80
N VAL A 16 -4.37 -4.07 8.67
CA VAL A 16 -5.83 -4.05 8.82
C VAL A 16 -6.24 -3.70 10.25
N ASN A 17 -5.61 -4.36 11.24
CA ASN A 17 -5.88 -4.11 12.64
C ASN A 17 -5.42 -2.70 13.09
N ALA A 18 -4.28 -2.23 12.59
CA ALA A 18 -3.77 -0.89 12.87
C ALA A 18 -4.69 0.20 12.30
N GLY A 19 -5.19 0.01 11.07
CA GLY A 19 -6.21 0.88 10.47
C GLY A 19 -7.48 0.90 11.31
N LEU A 20 -8.00 -0.27 11.70
CA LEU A 20 -9.22 -0.38 12.50
C LEU A 20 -9.09 0.30 13.88
N ALA A 21 -7.95 0.15 14.55
CA ALA A 21 -7.66 0.81 15.82
C ALA A 21 -7.57 2.34 15.68
N THR A 22 -7.07 2.82 14.54
CA THR A 22 -6.99 4.26 14.23
C THR A 22 -8.38 4.87 14.03
N GLU A 23 -9.25 4.18 13.29
CA GLU A 23 -10.63 4.62 13.07
C GLU A 23 -11.50 4.52 14.33
N ASN A 24 -11.21 3.55 15.20
CA ASN A 24 -12.04 3.20 16.34
C ASN A 24 -11.20 3.16 17.62
N PRO A 25 -11.16 4.27 18.41
CA PRO A 25 -10.41 4.35 19.66
C PRO A 25 -10.82 3.33 20.74
N GLY A 26 -11.92 2.59 20.54
CA GLY A 26 -12.35 1.49 21.39
C GLY A 26 -11.68 0.15 21.06
N PHE A 27 -10.73 0.11 20.11
CA PHE A 27 -9.92 -1.06 19.81
C PHE A 27 -8.45 -0.79 20.04
N THR A 28 -7.70 -1.83 20.39
CA THR A 28 -6.27 -1.73 20.65
C THR A 28 -5.56 -2.98 20.13
N VAL A 29 -4.48 -2.77 19.40
CA VAL A 29 -3.54 -3.85 19.05
C VAL A 29 -2.71 -4.15 20.30
N VAL A 30 -2.80 -5.38 20.80
CA VAL A 30 -2.16 -5.80 22.05
C VAL A 30 -0.97 -6.73 21.84
N GLU A 31 -0.86 -7.34 20.66
CA GLU A 31 0.24 -8.22 20.31
C GLU A 31 0.49 -8.19 18.80
N THR A 32 1.75 -8.35 18.39
CA THR A 32 2.17 -8.46 16.99
C THR A 32 3.02 -9.72 16.83
N TYR A 33 2.80 -10.46 15.76
CA TYR A 33 3.50 -11.69 15.44
C TYR A 33 4.22 -11.52 14.12
N LYS A 34 5.54 -11.66 14.16
CA LYS A 34 6.37 -11.57 12.97
C LYS A 34 6.09 -12.74 12.04
N THR A 35 5.83 -12.45 10.77
CA THR A 35 5.54 -13.47 9.73
C THR A 35 6.71 -13.73 8.81
N ASP A 36 7.67 -12.78 8.75
CA ASP A 36 8.69 -12.69 7.69
C ASP A 36 8.10 -12.51 6.28
N GLU A 37 6.79 -12.22 6.16
CA GLU A 37 6.13 -11.88 4.91
C GLU A 37 6.35 -10.40 4.60
N GLN A 38 6.57 -10.09 3.32
CA GLN A 38 6.80 -8.72 2.88
C GLN A 38 5.96 -8.42 1.64
N TYR A 39 5.46 -7.20 1.53
CA TYR A 39 4.77 -6.73 0.33
C TYR A 39 5.75 -6.05 -0.63
N GLY A 40 5.50 -6.26 -1.92
CA GLY A 40 6.23 -5.64 -3.04
C GLY A 40 5.26 -5.14 -4.10
N PHE A 41 5.63 -4.11 -4.84
CA PHE A 41 4.88 -3.75 -6.05
C PHE A 41 5.35 -4.63 -7.20
N ALA A 42 4.40 -5.30 -7.87
CA ALA A 42 4.76 -6.20 -8.97
C ALA A 42 4.81 -5.45 -10.30
N VAL A 43 5.85 -5.71 -11.08
CA VAL A 43 6.01 -5.25 -12.46
C VAL A 43 6.25 -6.43 -13.39
N ALA A 44 6.00 -6.26 -14.68
CA ALA A 44 6.27 -7.32 -15.65
C ALA A 44 7.73 -7.81 -15.57
N LYS A 45 7.94 -9.11 -15.76
CA LYS A 45 9.28 -9.71 -15.71
C LYS A 45 10.25 -9.03 -16.69
N GLY A 46 11.40 -8.60 -16.20
CA GLY A 46 12.42 -7.89 -16.98
C GLY A 46 12.05 -6.45 -17.34
N SER A 47 11.01 -5.87 -16.74
CA SER A 47 10.64 -4.47 -16.94
C SER A 47 11.74 -3.53 -16.47
N SER A 48 12.09 -2.54 -17.28
CA SER A 48 13.02 -1.47 -16.87
C SER A 48 12.45 -0.61 -15.73
N LEU A 49 11.12 -0.58 -15.60
CA LEU A 49 10.43 0.17 -14.54
C LEU A 49 10.79 -0.32 -13.14
N LYS A 50 11.26 -1.57 -13.00
CA LYS A 50 11.70 -2.14 -11.73
C LYS A 50 12.80 -1.29 -11.08
N ASP A 51 13.84 -0.98 -11.84
CA ASP A 51 15.02 -0.28 -11.32
C ASP A 51 14.70 1.21 -11.08
N GLU A 52 13.89 1.81 -11.96
CA GLU A 52 13.41 3.19 -11.80
C GLU A 52 12.60 3.35 -10.51
N LEU A 53 11.62 2.47 -10.27
CA LEU A 53 10.79 2.53 -9.07
C LEU A 53 11.54 2.16 -7.80
N ASN A 54 12.51 1.24 -7.84
CA ASN A 54 13.37 0.99 -6.68
C ASN A 54 14.23 2.21 -6.34
N GLY A 55 14.80 2.89 -7.34
CA GLY A 55 15.52 4.14 -7.12
C GLY A 55 14.63 5.23 -6.52
N ALA A 56 13.40 5.38 -7.03
CA ALA A 56 12.41 6.29 -6.45
C ALA A 56 12.06 5.93 -5.00
N LEU A 57 11.89 4.63 -4.70
CA LEU A 57 11.57 4.14 -3.35
C LEU A 57 12.71 4.42 -2.37
N GLU A 58 13.97 4.25 -2.80
CA GLU A 58 15.13 4.65 -2.01
C GLU A 58 15.13 6.16 -1.70
N THR A 59 14.85 7.01 -2.70
CA THR A 59 14.74 8.46 -2.48
C THR A 59 13.62 8.80 -1.49
N VAL A 60 12.41 8.28 -1.72
CA VAL A 60 11.22 8.50 -0.88
C VAL A 60 11.42 8.02 0.57
N ARG A 61 12.23 6.96 0.78
CA ARG A 61 12.67 6.56 2.12
C ARG A 61 13.68 7.55 2.71
N SER A 62 14.70 7.93 1.94
CA SER A 62 15.80 8.77 2.43
C SER A 62 15.37 10.20 2.80
N ASN A 63 14.33 10.72 2.15
CA ASN A 63 13.84 12.08 2.36
C ASN A 63 12.66 12.16 3.36
N GLY A 64 12.25 11.04 3.96
CA GLY A 64 11.20 10.96 4.98
C GLY A 64 9.77 10.97 4.45
N ILE A 65 9.55 10.98 3.14
CA ILE A 65 8.20 10.91 2.55
C ILE A 65 7.55 9.56 2.87
N TYR A 66 8.31 8.46 2.79
CA TYR A 66 7.81 7.13 3.18
C TYR A 66 7.28 7.15 4.61
N ASP A 67 8.06 7.67 5.56
CA ASP A 67 7.68 7.72 6.97
C ASP A 67 6.42 8.56 7.18
N ALA A 68 6.29 9.70 6.49
CA ALA A 68 5.10 10.54 6.55
C ALA A 68 3.84 9.83 6.01
N ILE A 69 3.98 9.05 4.93
CA ILE A 69 2.89 8.22 4.39
C ILE A 69 2.56 7.08 5.36
N TYR A 70 3.58 6.42 5.91
CA TYR A 70 3.40 5.36 6.90
C TYR A 70 2.64 5.88 8.12
N ASP A 71 3.07 6.99 8.70
CA ASP A 71 2.44 7.59 9.88
C ASP A 71 1.00 8.09 9.62
N LYS A 72 0.67 8.44 8.37
CA LYS A 72 -0.71 8.78 7.98
C LYS A 72 -1.65 7.57 8.17
N TYR A 73 -1.22 6.38 7.77
CA TYR A 73 -2.06 5.18 7.77
C TYR A 73 -1.88 4.28 9.00
N PHE A 74 -0.73 4.36 9.65
CA PHE A 74 -0.35 3.53 10.80
C PHE A 74 0.16 4.38 11.97
N PRO A 75 -0.62 5.38 12.45
CA PRO A 75 -0.17 6.25 13.51
C PRO A 75 0.09 5.49 14.81
N THR A 76 1.24 5.75 15.45
CA THR A 76 1.56 5.16 16.75
C THR A 76 0.96 5.98 17.91
N GLY A 77 0.70 5.33 19.04
CA GLY A 77 0.36 6.01 20.30
C GLY A 77 -0.99 6.75 20.34
N GLY A 78 -1.95 6.38 19.50
CA GLY A 78 -3.27 7.02 19.45
C GLY A 78 -3.26 8.40 18.79
N ALA A 79 -2.22 8.72 18.03
CA ALA A 79 -2.24 9.86 17.13
C ALA A 79 -3.32 9.67 16.06
N LYS A 80 -3.96 10.77 15.67
CA LYS A 80 -4.86 10.75 14.51
C LYS A 80 -3.99 10.72 13.25
N SER A 81 -4.46 10.04 12.20
CA SER A 81 -3.90 10.15 10.86
C SER A 81 -3.64 11.62 10.52
N GLY A 82 -2.38 11.95 10.25
CA GLY A 82 -1.98 13.28 9.80
C GLY A 82 -2.37 13.52 8.33
N PRO A 83 -2.37 14.77 7.85
CA PRO A 83 -2.32 14.98 6.41
C PRO A 83 -1.00 14.37 5.93
N GLY A 84 -1.07 13.48 4.93
CA GLY A 84 0.12 12.94 4.29
C GLY A 84 0.98 14.05 3.67
N PRO A 85 2.12 13.70 3.05
CA PRO A 85 2.88 14.68 2.29
C PRO A 85 1.96 15.41 1.31
N GLU A 86 2.16 16.72 1.15
CA GLU A 86 1.44 17.45 0.11
C GLU A 86 1.74 16.80 -1.24
N ALA A 87 0.69 16.61 -2.03
CA ALA A 87 0.83 16.10 -3.38
C ALA A 87 1.80 17.01 -4.15
N SER A 88 2.89 16.44 -4.65
CA SER A 88 3.83 17.18 -5.49
C SER A 88 3.15 17.65 -6.77
N ASP A 89 3.33 18.92 -7.15
CA ASP A 89 2.77 19.53 -8.36
C ASP A 89 3.51 19.08 -9.64
N VAL A 90 3.50 17.78 -9.92
CA VAL A 90 4.09 17.22 -11.14
C VAL A 90 3.10 17.38 -12.30
N ASP A 91 3.40 18.30 -13.23
CA ASP A 91 2.70 18.44 -14.51
C ASP A 91 3.36 17.54 -15.57
N GLY A 92 3.38 16.24 -15.30
CA GLY A 92 3.94 15.23 -16.21
C GLY A 92 3.01 14.99 -17.40
N THR A 93 3.56 14.72 -18.58
CA THR A 93 2.76 14.28 -19.75
C THR A 93 2.64 12.77 -19.86
N GLU A 94 3.40 12.02 -19.05
CA GLU A 94 3.40 10.56 -19.00
C GLU A 94 2.81 10.08 -17.67
N SER A 95 2.13 8.94 -17.69
CA SER A 95 1.51 8.31 -16.52
C SER A 95 2.12 6.93 -16.26
N ILE A 96 2.19 6.53 -14.99
CA ILE A 96 2.30 5.13 -14.56
C ILE A 96 0.90 4.63 -14.29
N THR A 97 0.50 3.54 -14.95
CA THR A 97 -0.79 2.87 -14.70
C THR A 97 -0.61 1.80 -13.64
N VAL A 98 -1.36 1.90 -12.55
CA VAL A 98 -1.44 0.93 -11.46
C VAL A 98 -2.72 0.12 -11.56
N CYS A 99 -2.61 -1.21 -11.43
CA CYS A 99 -3.74 -2.09 -11.10
C CYS A 99 -3.78 -2.35 -9.59
N SER A 100 -4.98 -2.29 -9.00
CA SER A 100 -5.19 -2.55 -7.56
C SER A 100 -6.55 -3.21 -7.30
N ASP A 101 -6.63 -4.16 -6.36
CA ASP A 101 -7.90 -4.77 -5.93
C ASP A 101 -8.50 -3.94 -4.79
N ILE A 102 -9.39 -3.02 -5.16
CA ILE A 102 -9.98 -2.06 -4.24
C ILE A 102 -11.41 -2.51 -3.87
N PRO A 103 -11.80 -2.53 -2.58
CA PRO A 103 -11.08 -1.96 -1.43
C PRO A 103 -10.37 -3.00 -0.51
N TYR A 104 -9.25 -2.59 0.06
CA TYR A 104 -8.52 -3.24 1.16
C TYR A 104 -7.96 -2.17 2.14
N PRO A 105 -8.78 -1.64 3.06
CA PRO A 105 -8.36 -0.60 4.00
C PRO A 105 -7.34 -1.11 5.04
N PRO A 106 -6.33 -0.31 5.43
CA PRO A 106 -6.02 1.07 4.99
C PRO A 106 -5.07 1.16 3.78
N MET A 107 -4.84 0.05 3.09
CA MET A 107 -3.80 -0.07 2.06
C MET A 107 -4.24 0.51 0.71
N GLU A 108 -5.45 0.16 0.25
CA GLU A 108 -6.02 0.66 -1.01
C GLU A 108 -7.55 0.83 -0.90
N MET A 109 -8.05 2.04 -1.15
CA MET A 109 -9.42 2.43 -0.83
C MET A 109 -9.95 3.47 -1.83
N GLU A 110 -11.27 3.54 -1.99
CA GLU A 110 -11.92 4.70 -2.58
C GLU A 110 -11.81 5.91 -1.64
N GLY A 111 -11.57 7.11 -2.18
CA GLY A 111 -11.49 8.34 -1.40
C GLY A 111 -10.73 9.47 -2.11
N ASP A 112 -10.64 10.63 -1.47
CA ASP A 112 -9.89 11.77 -2.00
C ASP A 112 -8.38 11.53 -1.84
N GLY A 113 -7.76 11.03 -2.90
CA GLY A 113 -6.35 10.70 -2.96
C GLY A 113 -5.44 11.87 -3.36
N PRO A 114 -4.12 11.64 -3.34
CA PRO A 114 -3.16 12.64 -3.79
C PRO A 114 -3.39 13.01 -5.26
N ARG A 115 -3.04 14.25 -5.63
CA ARG A 115 -3.18 14.80 -7.00
C ARG A 115 -4.59 14.64 -7.62
N GLY A 116 -5.62 14.54 -6.79
CA GLY A 116 -7.01 14.45 -7.24
C GLY A 116 -7.44 13.05 -7.70
N LEU A 117 -6.69 12.00 -7.31
CA LEU A 117 -7.11 10.62 -7.50
C LEU A 117 -8.40 10.34 -6.71
N SER A 118 -9.28 9.51 -7.28
CA SER A 118 -10.47 8.99 -6.59
C SER A 118 -10.16 7.78 -5.67
N TYR A 119 -8.88 7.51 -5.45
CA TYR A 119 -8.39 6.40 -4.64
C TYR A 119 -7.29 6.89 -3.72
N THR A 120 -7.24 6.34 -2.52
CA THR A 120 -6.25 6.64 -1.48
C THR A 120 -5.89 5.34 -0.74
N GLY A 121 -5.06 5.42 0.31
CA GLY A 121 -4.51 4.28 1.01
C GLY A 121 -2.99 4.25 0.91
N PHE A 122 -2.34 3.47 1.76
CA PHE A 122 -0.89 3.38 1.83
C PHE A 122 -0.24 3.00 0.48
N ASP A 123 -0.79 2.02 -0.23
CA ASP A 123 -0.28 1.58 -1.53
C ASP A 123 -0.41 2.67 -2.59
N ILE A 124 -1.56 3.35 -2.62
CA ILE A 124 -1.86 4.38 -3.62
C ILE A 124 -1.03 5.64 -3.38
N ASP A 125 -0.94 6.10 -2.13
CA ASP A 125 -0.16 7.28 -1.78
C ASP A 125 1.34 7.04 -1.97
N LEU A 126 1.83 5.83 -1.66
CA LEU A 126 3.23 5.49 -1.90
C LEU A 126 3.53 5.44 -3.41
N MET A 127 2.69 4.78 -4.21
CA MET A 127 2.85 4.77 -5.67
C MET A 127 2.78 6.17 -6.28
N ASP A 128 1.95 7.05 -5.73
CA ASP A 128 1.87 8.45 -6.18
C ASP A 128 3.19 9.18 -5.91
N ALA A 129 3.76 9.01 -4.72
CA ALA A 129 5.07 9.57 -4.38
C ALA A 129 6.19 9.02 -5.25
N LEU A 130 6.18 7.72 -5.58
CA LEU A 130 7.15 7.13 -6.51
C LEU A 130 7.00 7.71 -7.92
N ALA A 131 5.76 7.81 -8.43
CA ALA A 131 5.50 8.40 -9.73
C ALA A 131 5.95 9.87 -9.78
N ALA A 132 5.71 10.62 -8.71
CA ALA A 132 6.14 12.00 -8.58
C ALA A 132 7.66 12.17 -8.64
N GLU A 133 8.41 11.33 -7.93
CA GLU A 133 9.88 11.32 -7.96
C GLU A 133 10.41 11.05 -9.39
N LEU A 134 9.68 10.25 -10.17
CA LEU A 134 9.97 9.99 -11.58
C LEU A 134 9.43 11.07 -12.53
N GLY A 135 8.78 12.12 -12.03
CA GLY A 135 8.18 13.17 -12.85
C GLY A 135 6.95 12.74 -13.65
N LYS A 136 6.24 11.70 -13.19
CA LYS A 136 5.08 11.10 -13.88
C LYS A 136 3.78 11.27 -13.09
N ASN A 137 2.66 11.22 -13.82
CA ASN A 137 1.33 11.08 -13.22
C ASN A 137 1.10 9.64 -12.76
N LEU A 138 0.10 9.45 -11.90
CA LEU A 138 -0.40 8.14 -11.53
C LEU A 138 -1.82 7.98 -12.09
N GLU A 139 -2.08 6.84 -12.73
CA GLU A 139 -3.42 6.40 -13.07
C GLU A 139 -3.72 5.11 -12.31
N VAL A 140 -4.85 5.06 -11.61
CA VAL A 140 -5.23 3.87 -10.84
C VAL A 140 -6.42 3.18 -11.52
N ARG A 141 -6.30 1.86 -11.69
CA ARG A 141 -7.33 0.98 -12.22
C ARG A 141 -7.71 -0.04 -11.15
N ALA A 142 -8.91 0.10 -10.62
CA ALA A 142 -9.51 -0.92 -9.77
C ALA A 142 -9.82 -2.18 -10.61
N VAL A 143 -9.23 -3.32 -10.25
CA VAL A 143 -9.40 -4.60 -10.93
C VAL A 143 -9.48 -5.74 -9.91
N PRO A 144 -10.18 -6.85 -10.19
CA PRO A 144 -10.23 -7.98 -9.27
C PRO A 144 -8.84 -8.59 -9.00
N TRP A 145 -8.62 -9.06 -7.77
CA TRP A 145 -7.41 -9.81 -7.40
C TRP A 145 -7.17 -11.05 -8.27
N ASP A 146 -8.24 -11.75 -8.63
CA ASP A 146 -8.15 -12.96 -9.47
C ASP A 146 -7.57 -12.61 -10.85
N GLY A 147 -6.37 -13.12 -11.12
CA GLY A 147 -5.63 -12.83 -12.35
C GLY A 147 -4.99 -11.45 -12.41
N ILE A 148 -4.86 -10.72 -11.29
CA ILE A 148 -4.33 -9.34 -11.28
C ILE A 148 -2.93 -9.24 -11.90
N LEU A 149 -2.03 -10.18 -11.61
CA LEU A 149 -0.67 -10.22 -12.19
C LEU A 149 -0.70 -10.41 -13.72
N GLY A 150 -1.74 -11.05 -14.25
CA GLY A 150 -1.94 -11.20 -15.69
C GLY A 150 -2.12 -9.87 -16.42
N ASN A 151 -2.56 -8.80 -15.72
CA ASN A 151 -2.69 -7.46 -16.31
C ASN A 151 -1.32 -6.85 -16.66
N LEU A 152 -0.24 -7.26 -15.99
CA LEU A 152 1.12 -6.87 -16.34
C LEU A 152 1.52 -7.50 -17.67
N ALA A 153 1.23 -8.80 -17.84
CA ALA A 153 1.57 -9.53 -19.06
C ALA A 153 0.79 -9.02 -20.28
N SER A 154 -0.45 -8.54 -20.09
CA SER A 154 -1.26 -7.96 -21.17
C SER A 154 -0.98 -6.48 -21.44
N GLY A 155 -0.16 -5.81 -20.62
CA GLY A 155 0.05 -4.36 -20.69
C GLY A 155 -1.18 -3.54 -20.28
N SER A 156 -2.11 -4.14 -19.52
CA SER A 156 -3.27 -3.43 -18.96
C SER A 156 -2.90 -2.50 -17.82
N CYS A 157 -1.73 -2.67 -17.21
CA CYS A 157 -1.09 -1.73 -16.30
C CYS A 157 0.42 -1.97 -16.28
N ASP A 158 1.15 -0.99 -15.77
CA ASP A 158 2.60 -1.02 -15.67
C ASP A 158 3.07 -1.65 -14.35
N VAL A 159 2.25 -1.48 -13.30
CA VAL A 159 2.51 -1.92 -11.93
C VAL A 159 1.24 -2.48 -11.29
N VAL A 160 1.37 -3.51 -10.45
CA VAL A 160 0.32 -3.92 -9.50
C VAL A 160 0.71 -3.43 -8.11
N ALA A 161 -0.17 -2.65 -7.48
CA ALA A 161 -0.05 -2.19 -6.10
C ALA A 161 -1.33 -2.58 -5.36
N SER A 162 -1.27 -3.71 -4.65
CA SER A 162 -2.41 -4.28 -3.94
C SER A 162 -1.94 -5.26 -2.86
N SER A 163 -1.08 -4.77 -1.97
CA SER A 163 -0.56 -5.53 -0.82
C SER A 163 0.00 -6.92 -1.23
N VAL A 164 0.74 -6.97 -2.34
CA VAL A 164 1.17 -8.24 -2.95
C VAL A 164 2.32 -8.84 -2.13
N THR A 165 2.05 -9.92 -1.41
CA THR A 165 3.10 -10.72 -0.75
C THR A 165 4.13 -11.21 -1.76
N ILE A 166 5.41 -10.98 -1.47
CA ILE A 166 6.53 -11.51 -2.24
C ILE A 166 6.66 -13.00 -1.90
N THR A 167 6.57 -13.85 -2.92
CA THR A 167 6.76 -15.30 -2.80
C THR A 167 7.59 -15.82 -3.97
N GLU A 168 8.30 -16.93 -3.79
CA GLU A 168 9.07 -17.56 -4.87
C GLU A 168 8.20 -17.89 -6.09
N GLU A 169 6.94 -18.28 -5.86
CA GLU A 169 5.96 -18.56 -6.92
C GLU A 169 5.66 -17.32 -7.75
N ARG A 170 5.39 -16.17 -7.10
CA ARG A 170 5.11 -14.91 -7.81
C ARG A 170 6.38 -14.36 -8.46
N GLU A 171 7.53 -14.46 -7.80
CA GLU A 171 8.82 -14.07 -8.36
C GLU A 171 9.18 -14.88 -9.62
N ALA A 172 8.61 -16.07 -9.82
CA ALA A 172 8.78 -16.80 -11.08
C ALA A 172 8.05 -16.13 -12.26
N GLU A 173 6.99 -15.35 -12.00
CA GLU A 173 6.11 -14.74 -13.01
C GLU A 173 6.34 -13.24 -13.20
N VAL A 174 6.66 -12.52 -12.12
CA VAL A 174 6.83 -11.07 -12.10
C VAL A 174 8.16 -10.69 -11.46
N ASP A 175 8.52 -9.42 -11.56
CA ASP A 175 9.57 -8.83 -10.73
C ASP A 175 8.95 -7.90 -9.69
N PHE A 176 9.59 -7.79 -8.53
CA PHE A 176 9.14 -6.90 -7.46
C PHE A 176 10.01 -5.65 -7.33
N VAL A 177 9.34 -4.53 -7.09
CA VAL A 177 9.87 -3.31 -6.49
C VAL A 177 9.63 -3.38 -4.98
N GLY A 178 10.64 -3.08 -4.18
CA GLY A 178 10.59 -3.23 -2.73
C GLY A 178 11.56 -4.31 -2.20
N PRO A 179 11.29 -4.89 -1.01
CA PRO A 179 10.03 -4.83 -0.24
C PRO A 179 9.70 -3.43 0.28
N TYR A 180 8.41 -3.09 0.34
CA TYR A 180 7.92 -1.79 0.80
C TYR A 180 7.15 -1.83 2.13
N PHE A 181 6.74 -3.01 2.61
CA PHE A 181 6.00 -3.16 3.86
C PHE A 181 6.25 -4.55 4.46
N ASP A 182 6.41 -4.63 5.79
CA ASP A 182 6.51 -5.91 6.53
C ASP A 182 5.11 -6.36 6.98
N ALA A 183 4.64 -7.48 6.45
CA ALA A 183 3.27 -7.96 6.57
C ALA A 183 3.07 -8.86 7.79
N ASP A 184 3.32 -8.30 8.98
CA ASP A 184 3.13 -9.01 10.25
C ASP A 184 1.66 -9.28 10.57
N GLN A 185 1.38 -10.23 11.46
CA GLN A 185 0.05 -10.45 12.03
C GLN A 185 -0.09 -9.70 13.35
N SER A 186 -1.32 -9.44 13.79
CA SER A 186 -1.58 -8.80 15.08
C SER A 186 -2.87 -9.25 15.73
N LEU A 187 -2.91 -9.16 17.06
CA LEU A 187 -4.10 -9.40 17.87
C LEU A 187 -4.75 -8.07 18.26
N LEU A 188 -5.99 -7.87 17.81
CA LEU A 188 -6.82 -6.73 18.16
C LEU A 188 -7.87 -7.13 19.18
N VAL A 189 -8.02 -6.34 20.24
CA VAL A 189 -9.05 -6.52 21.27
C VAL A 189 -9.87 -5.25 21.43
N LYS A 190 -11.04 -5.40 22.05
CA LYS A 190 -11.83 -4.26 22.53
C LYS A 190 -11.19 -3.67 23.80
N GLY A 191 -10.96 -2.37 23.81
CA GLY A 191 -10.47 -1.58 24.95
C GLY A 191 -11.53 -1.24 25.98
#